data_AF-A0A8B7E2I3-F1
#
_entry.id   AF-A0A8B7E2I3-F1
#
_cell.length_a   1.000
_cell.length_b   1.000
_cell.length_c   1.000
_cell.angle_alpha   90.00
_cell.angle_beta   90.00
_cell.angle_gamma   90.00
#
_symmetry.space_group_name_H-M   'P 1'
#
loop_
_entity.id
_entity.type
_entity.pdbx_description
1 polymer ?
#
loop_
_entity_poly.entity_id
_entity_poly.type
_entity_poly.pdbx_seq_one_letter_code
_entity_poly.pdbx_strand_id
1 'polypeptide(L)'
;MGDFNAGSKYISKKKLDQTDLRTDKKFNWLLENQDTTVSMSHATLDRVIITGNAINQALIKDSAGAFNYQEEYKLSLEEALKISDHYPVKFEIRGNQD
;
A
#
# COMPACT_ATOMS: atom_id res chain seq x y z
N MET A 1 -2.38 1.56 -8.33
CA MET A 1 -2.17 1.80 -6.89
C MET A 1 -3.33 2.61 -6.34
N GLY A 2 -3.55 2.60 -5.03
CA GLY A 2 -4.59 3.38 -4.34
C GLY A 2 -5.44 2.49 -3.43
N ASP A 3 -6.53 3.06 -2.91
CA ASP A 3 -7.51 2.34 -2.08
C ASP A 3 -8.24 1.27 -2.89
N PHE A 4 -7.85 0.01 -2.69
CA PHE A 4 -8.46 -1.14 -3.36
C PHE A 4 -9.53 -1.78 -2.47
N ASN A 5 -9.74 -1.26 -1.26
CA ASN A 5 -10.53 -1.90 -0.22
C ASN A 5 -10.13 -3.37 -0.01
N ALA A 6 -8.84 -3.70 -0.17
CA ALA A 6 -8.35 -5.08 -0.21
C ALA A 6 -8.13 -5.69 1.19
N GLY A 7 -9.07 -5.43 2.10
CA GLY A 7 -9.10 -5.92 3.48
C GLY A 7 -10.27 -6.87 3.75
N SER A 8 -10.16 -7.63 4.84
CA SER A 8 -11.06 -8.73 5.19
C SER A 8 -12.54 -8.36 5.30
N LYS A 9 -12.86 -7.09 5.59
CA LYS A 9 -14.25 -6.58 5.61
C LYS A 9 -14.91 -6.54 4.24
N TYR A 10 -14.14 -6.40 3.16
CA TYR A 10 -14.66 -6.24 1.79
C TYR A 10 -14.34 -7.45 0.91
N ILE A 11 -13.11 -7.95 0.99
CA ILE A 11 -12.67 -9.15 0.29
C ILE A 11 -11.89 -10.06 1.23
N SER A 12 -12.33 -11.32 1.36
CA SER A 12 -11.58 -12.29 2.16
C SER A 12 -10.23 -12.57 1.51
N LYS A 13 -9.21 -12.89 2.33
CA LYS A 13 -7.88 -13.27 1.83
C LYS A 13 -7.96 -14.33 0.73
N LYS A 14 -8.77 -15.38 0.94
CA LYS A 14 -9.01 -16.44 -0.05
C LYS A 14 -9.52 -15.92 -1.40
N LYS A 15 -10.49 -14.99 -1.38
CA LYS A 15 -11.03 -14.41 -2.62
C LYS A 15 -10.01 -13.48 -3.28
N LEU A 16 -9.28 -12.68 -2.50
CA LEU A 16 -8.22 -11.82 -3.00
C LEU A 16 -7.14 -12.65 -3.71
N ASP A 17 -6.66 -13.71 -3.05
CA ASP A 17 -5.62 -14.63 -3.56
C ASP A 17 -6.05 -15.37 -4.84
N GLN A 18 -7.34 -15.35 -5.20
CA GLN A 18 -7.90 -15.93 -6.42
C GLN A 18 -8.08 -14.93 -7.57
N THR A 19 -7.89 -13.63 -7.33
CA THR A 19 -8.01 -12.61 -8.38
C THR A 19 -6.87 -12.70 -9.40
N ASP A 20 -7.11 -12.32 -10.65
CA ASP A 20 -6.08 -12.31 -11.70
C ASP A 20 -4.87 -11.45 -11.32
N LEU A 21 -5.09 -10.34 -10.60
CA LEU A 21 -4.01 -9.50 -10.08
C LEU A 21 -3.12 -10.25 -9.07
N ARG A 22 -3.64 -11.23 -8.33
CA ARG A 22 -2.88 -12.05 -7.37
C ARG A 22 -2.29 -13.31 -7.99
N THR A 23 -2.99 -13.94 -8.92
CA THR A 23 -2.57 -15.22 -9.50
C THR A 23 -1.54 -15.05 -10.62
N ASP A 24 -1.57 -13.94 -11.36
CA ASP A 24 -0.59 -13.64 -12.40
C ASP A 24 0.70 -13.06 -11.80
N LYS A 25 1.78 -13.85 -11.91
CA LYS A 25 3.10 -13.53 -11.35
C LYS A 25 3.77 -12.29 -11.95
N LYS A 26 3.24 -11.74 -13.05
CA LYS A 26 3.75 -10.48 -13.62
C LYS A 26 3.42 -9.27 -12.73
N PHE A 27 2.44 -9.39 -11.84
CA PHE A 27 2.06 -8.35 -10.90
C PHE A 27 2.82 -8.54 -9.59
N ASN A 28 3.64 -7.56 -9.26
CA ASN A 28 4.38 -7.53 -8.01
C ASN A 28 3.63 -6.63 -7.02
N TRP A 29 3.10 -7.22 -5.95
CA TRP A 29 2.39 -6.53 -4.88
C TRP A 29 3.40 -6.10 -3.82
N LEU A 30 3.60 -4.79 -3.67
CA LEU A 30 4.64 -4.27 -2.79
C LEU A 30 4.18 -4.13 -1.33
N LEU A 31 2.86 -4.05 -1.10
CA LEU A 31 2.25 -3.88 0.22
C LEU A 31 1.37 -5.07 0.54
N GLU A 32 1.85 -5.97 1.40
CA GLU A 32 1.11 -7.17 1.80
C GLU A 32 0.38 -7.00 3.13
N ASN A 33 1.09 -6.47 4.14
CA ASN A 33 0.66 -6.46 5.54
C ASN A 33 0.81 -5.09 6.23
N GLN A 34 0.93 -4.00 5.47
CA GLN A 34 1.03 -2.65 6.05
C GLN A 34 -0.34 -2.15 6.52
N ASP A 35 -0.42 -1.46 7.66
CA ASP A 35 -1.63 -0.71 7.99
C ASP A 35 -1.71 0.53 7.10
N THR A 36 -2.81 0.70 6.37
CA THR A 36 -3.05 1.86 5.51
C THR A 36 -4.21 2.70 6.02
N THR A 37 -4.72 2.44 7.22
CA THR A 37 -5.88 3.15 7.79
C THR A 37 -5.51 3.96 9.02
N VAL A 38 -6.13 5.13 9.16
CA VAL A 38 -6.10 5.93 10.39
C VAL A 38 -7.23 5.42 11.28
N SER A 39 -7.05 4.25 11.89
CA SER A 39 -8.08 3.65 12.72
C SER A 39 -7.48 2.82 13.85
N MET A 40 -8.34 2.36 14.77
CA MET A 40 -7.94 1.40 15.81
C MET A 40 -7.79 -0.04 15.28
N SER A 41 -8.07 -0.26 13.99
CA SER A 41 -8.03 -1.59 13.37
C SER A 41 -6.99 -1.65 12.26
N HIS A 42 -6.13 -2.67 12.29
CA HIS A 42 -5.10 -2.89 11.27
C HIS A 42 -5.74 -3.38 9.96
N ALA A 43 -5.62 -2.61 8.88
CA ALA A 43 -6.09 -3.04 7.57
C ALA A 43 -5.21 -2.53 6.42
N THR A 44 -4.87 -3.43 5.51
CA THR A 44 -4.16 -3.09 4.26
C THR A 44 -5.17 -2.89 3.13
N LEU A 45 -5.83 -1.74 3.11
CA LEU A 45 -6.85 -1.40 2.11
C LEU A 45 -6.20 -0.89 0.83
N ASP A 46 -5.26 0.03 0.97
CA ASP A 46 -4.50 0.63 -0.11
C ASP A 46 -3.39 -0.29 -0.58
N ARG A 47 -3.19 -0.37 -1.90
CA ARG A 47 -2.23 -1.29 -2.51
C ARG A 47 -1.35 -0.58 -3.52
N VAL A 48 -0.09 -1.02 -3.57
CA VAL A 48 0.84 -0.72 -4.64
C VAL A 48 1.13 -2.02 -5.38
N ILE A 49 0.80 -2.04 -6.67
CA ILE A 49 1.03 -3.16 -7.57
C ILE A 49 1.81 -2.60 -8.76
N ILE A 50 2.96 -3.19 -9.06
CA ILE A 50 3.79 -2.82 -10.21
C ILE A 50 3.89 -4.00 -11.18
N THR A 51 4.14 -3.70 -12.46
CA THR A 51 4.39 -4.71 -13.50
C THR A 51 5.32 -4.16 -14.56
N GLY A 52 6.06 -5.04 -15.25
CA GLY A 52 7.06 -4.68 -16.26
C GLY A 52 8.49 -4.64 -15.72
N ASN A 53 9.47 -5.01 -16.56
CA ASN A 53 10.86 -5.19 -16.14
C ASN A 53 11.53 -3.90 -15.67
N ALA A 54 11.31 -2.78 -16.37
CA ALA A 54 11.98 -1.51 -16.07
C ALA A 54 11.66 -1.02 -14.65
N ILE A 55 10.39 -0.97 -14.25
CA ILE A 55 10.00 -0.51 -12.91
C ILE A 55 10.43 -1.50 -11.82
N ASN A 56 10.41 -2.81 -12.10
CA ASN A 56 10.91 -3.81 -11.14
C ASN A 56 12.42 -3.66 -10.91
N GLN A 57 13.21 -3.31 -11.93
CA GLN A 57 14.64 -3.05 -11.80
C GLN A 57 14.95 -1.69 -11.15
N ALA A 58 14.10 -0.68 -11.39
CA ALA A 58 14.25 0.64 -10.82
C ALA A 58 13.80 0.72 -9.35
N LEU A 59 12.96 -0.21 -8.87
CA LEU A 59 12.46 -0.21 -7.50
C LEU A 59 13.61 -0.17 -6.47
N ILE A 60 13.55 0.81 -5.56
CA ILE A 60 14.42 0.85 -4.40
C ILE A 60 13.90 -0.16 -3.38
N LYS A 61 14.75 -1.10 -2.99
CA LYS A 61 14.41 -2.15 -2.04
C LYS A 61 13.93 -1.53 -0.73
N ASP A 62 12.87 -2.11 -0.16
CA ASP A 62 12.28 -1.72 1.14
C ASP A 62 11.73 -0.27 1.19
N SER A 63 11.59 0.41 0.06
CA SER A 63 11.01 1.77 -0.02
C SER A 63 9.48 1.80 0.02
N ALA A 64 8.83 0.67 -0.28
CA ALA A 64 7.38 0.59 -0.31
C ALA A 64 6.81 0.56 1.10
N GLY A 65 5.83 1.43 1.38
CA GLY A 65 5.16 1.45 2.67
C GLY A 65 3.96 2.39 2.71
N ALA A 66 3.26 2.36 3.83
CA ALA A 66 2.29 3.40 4.18
C ALA A 66 3.03 4.54 4.91
N PHE A 67 2.66 5.78 4.63
CA PHE A 67 3.17 6.95 5.32
C PHE A 67 2.24 7.30 6.49
N ASN A 68 2.63 6.86 7.68
CA ASN A 68 1.91 7.17 8.91
C ASN A 68 2.15 8.63 9.32
N TYR A 69 1.40 9.55 8.72
CA TYR A 69 1.50 10.98 9.02
C TYR A 69 1.03 11.33 10.44
N GLN A 70 0.23 10.45 11.08
CA GLN A 70 -0.15 10.61 12.48
C GLN A 70 1.09 10.50 13.38
N GLU A 71 1.91 9.46 13.19
CA GLU A 71 3.16 9.27 13.93
C GLU A 71 4.20 10.33 13.57
N GLU A 72 4.42 10.57 12.26
CA GLU A 72 5.43 11.50 11.77
C GLU A 72 5.22 12.92 12.34
N TYR A 73 3.97 13.40 12.32
CA TYR A 73 3.63 14.74 12.77
C TYR A 73 3.07 14.79 14.20
N LYS A 74 3.09 13.66 14.92
CA LYS A 74 2.64 13.52 16.32
C LYS A 74 1.21 14.01 16.55
N LEU A 75 0.32 13.70 15.61
CA LEU A 75 -1.09 14.07 15.68
C LEU A 75 -1.84 13.15 16.63
N SER A 76 -2.83 13.69 17.32
CA SER A 76 -3.87 12.85 17.94
C SER A 76 -4.65 12.08 16.86
N LEU A 77 -5.30 10.98 17.24
CA LEU A 77 -6.17 10.24 16.32
C LEU A 77 -7.26 11.15 15.72
N GLU A 78 -7.82 12.07 16.52
CA GLU A 78 -8.84 13.01 16.08
C GLU A 78 -8.31 13.99 15.01
N GLU A 79 -7.10 14.52 15.21
CA GLU A 79 -6.47 15.41 14.23
C GLU A 79 -6.12 14.67 12.94
N ALA A 80 -5.60 13.45 13.04
CA ALA A 80 -5.28 12.65 11.87
C ALA A 80 -6.54 12.30 11.05
N LEU A 81 -7.64 11.96 11.72
CA LEU A 81 -8.94 11.69 11.08
C LEU A 81 -9.56 12.92 10.40
N LYS A 82 -9.22 14.15 10.83
CA LYS A 82 -9.63 15.38 10.13
C LYS A 82 -8.93 15.55 8.78
N ILE A 83 -7.78 14.90 8.59
CA ILE A 83 -7.04 14.90 7.32
C ILE A 83 -7.61 13.80 6.41
N SER A 84 -7.62 12.56 6.88
CA SER A 84 -8.15 11.39 6.18
C SER A 84 -8.26 10.20 7.14
N ASP A 85 -9.08 9.21 6.78
CA ASP A 85 -9.13 7.88 7.38
C ASP A 85 -8.13 6.88 6.75
N HIS A 86 -7.32 7.32 5.77
CA HIS A 86 -6.30 6.50 5.10
C HIS A 86 -4.90 7.16 5.17
N TYR A 87 -3.87 6.32 5.33
CA TYR A 87 -2.48 6.72 5.13
C TYR A 87 -2.08 6.64 3.65
N PRO A 88 -1.35 7.63 3.11
CA PRO A 88 -0.79 7.52 1.76
C PRO A 88 0.10 6.30 1.62
N VAL A 89 -0.01 5.59 0.50
CA VAL A 89 0.95 4.53 0.12
C VAL A 89 2.02 5.09 -0.80
N LYS A 90 3.27 4.72 -0.55
CA LYS A 90 4.44 5.19 -1.29
C LYS A 90 5.38 4.05 -1.65
N PHE A 91 6.23 4.31 -2.63
CA PHE A 91 7.40 3.52 -3.02
C PHE A 91 8.36 4.43 -3.78
N GLU A 92 9.64 4.08 -3.84
CA GLU A 92 10.65 4.86 -4.55
C GLU A 92 11.25 4.04 -5.70
N ILE A 93 11.58 4.74 -6.78
CA ILE A 93 12.28 4.18 -7.94
C ILE A 93 13.51 5.03 -8.23
N ARG A 94 14.56 4.39 -8.72
CA ARG A 94 15.72 5.10 -9.28
C ARG A 94 15.25 5.88 -10.52
N GLY A 95 15.58 7.16 -10.58
CA GLY A 95 15.44 7.95 -11.80
C GLY A 95 16.39 7.44 -12.89
N ASN A 96 16.19 7.88 -14.13
CA ASN A 96 17.13 7.59 -15.21
C ASN A 96 18.53 8.10 -14.82
N GLN A 97 19.51 7.20 -14.91
CA GLN A 97 20.92 7.59 -14.88
C GLN A 97 21.29 7.89 -16.33
N ASP A 98 21.16 9.15 -16.72
CA ASP A 98 21.83 9.66 -17.92
C ASP A 98 23.34 9.80 -17.63
#